data_AF-A0AAW8JG85-F1
#
_entry.id   AF-A0AAW8JG85-F1
#
_cell.length_a   1.000
_cell.length_b   1.000
_cell.length_c   1.000
_cell.angle_alpha   90.00
_cell.angle_beta   90.00
_cell.angle_gamma   90.00
#
_symmetry.space_group_name_H-M   'P 1'
#
loop_
_entity.id
_entity.type
_entity.pdbx_description
1 polymer ?
#
loop_
_entity_poly.entity_id
_entity_poly.type
_entity_poly.pdbx_seq_one_letter_code
_entity_poly.pdbx_strand_id
1 'polypeptide(L)'
;MSYNELKYDELVNISKNVANNNFLNNWISNSKKWSYEQYNIYTSNMMLRLAPTVVRLRLGLELLQNANSRELDELIHAFEHNIEDESGDDDIEKSHARLFRKSSSVYSEVIYGADFERVEPLDSTKFLHEESMKLGCVDTFRLKNSEVVKLNRQTQFYYS
;
A
#
# COMPACT_ATOMS: atom_id res chain seq x y z
N MET A 1 -10.40 -6.85 29.93
CA MET A 1 -10.14 -6.74 28.49
C MET A 1 -10.65 -7.99 27.80
N SER A 2 -11.46 -7.81 26.77
CA SER A 2 -11.94 -8.93 25.95
C SER A 2 -10.80 -9.48 25.07
N TYR A 3 -10.92 -10.73 24.63
CA TYR A 3 -9.95 -11.37 23.71
C TYR A 3 -9.77 -10.58 22.40
N ASN A 4 -10.83 -9.89 21.95
CA ASN A 4 -10.80 -9.10 20.73
C ASN A 4 -10.10 -7.75 20.92
N GLU A 5 -10.19 -7.14 22.12
CA GLU A 5 -9.41 -5.95 22.48
C GLU A 5 -7.90 -6.26 22.50
N LEU A 6 -7.49 -7.41 23.05
CA LEU A 6 -6.09 -7.84 23.08
C LEU A 6 -5.48 -7.99 21.68
N LYS A 7 -6.25 -8.53 20.73
CA LYS A 7 -5.81 -8.69 19.32
C LYS A 7 -5.74 -7.38 18.57
N TYR A 8 -6.66 -6.45 18.85
CA TYR A 8 -6.64 -5.13 18.25
C TYR A 8 -5.41 -4.34 18.72
N ASP A 9 -5.10 -4.36 20.02
CA ASP A 9 -3.90 -3.72 20.57
C ASP A 9 -2.61 -4.30 20.00
N GLU A 10 -2.55 -5.62 19.79
CA GLU A 10 -1.44 -6.27 19.10
C GLU A 10 -1.28 -5.77 17.66
N LEU A 11 -2.37 -5.68 16.89
CA LEU A 11 -2.36 -5.15 15.53
C LEU A 11 -1.91 -3.68 15.48
N VAL A 12 -2.38 -2.86 16.42
CA VAL A 12 -1.97 -1.46 16.57
C VAL A 12 -0.47 -1.38 16.86
N ASN A 13 0.04 -2.21 17.76
CA ASN A 13 1.47 -2.22 18.09
C ASN A 13 2.33 -2.68 16.91
N ILE A 14 1.92 -3.71 16.16
CA ILE A 14 2.60 -4.14 14.94
C ILE A 14 2.62 -2.99 13.91
N SER A 15 1.49 -2.33 13.70
CA SER A 15 1.39 -1.21 12.76
C SER A 15 2.30 -0.05 13.14
N LYS A 16 2.35 0.30 14.43
CA LYS A 16 3.29 1.30 14.97
C LYS A 16 4.74 0.91 14.75
N ASN A 17 5.10 -0.35 14.96
CA ASN A 17 6.47 -0.82 14.76
C ASN A 17 6.88 -0.80 13.28
N VAL A 18 5.96 -1.12 12.37
CA VAL A 18 6.20 -1.00 10.92
C VAL A 18 6.39 0.47 10.53
N ALA A 19 5.53 1.38 11.01
CA ALA A 19 5.63 2.81 10.71
C ALA A 19 6.89 3.46 11.29
N ASN A 20 7.35 2.99 12.46
CA ASN A 20 8.52 3.52 13.16
C ASN A 20 9.75 2.61 13.02
N ASN A 21 9.87 1.89 11.89
CA ASN A 21 11.02 1.02 11.70
C ASN A 21 12.32 1.84 11.51
N ASN A 22 13.46 1.24 11.84
CA ASN A 22 14.77 1.90 11.79
C ASN A 22 15.13 2.44 10.40
N PHE A 23 14.60 1.83 9.33
CA PHE A 23 14.84 2.28 7.97
C PHE A 23 14.13 3.61 7.68
N LEU A 24 12.86 3.75 8.08
CA LEU A 24 12.10 4.99 7.91
C LEU A 24 12.61 6.10 8.83
N ASN A 25 12.85 5.80 10.10
CA ASN A 25 13.31 6.79 11.08
C ASN A 25 14.67 7.41 10.72
N ASN A 26 15.53 6.64 10.04
CA ASN A 26 16.85 7.10 9.63
C ASN A 26 16.94 7.42 8.15
N TRP A 27 15.81 7.52 7.44
CA TRP A 27 15.78 7.68 5.98
C TRP A 27 16.63 8.86 5.53
N ILE A 28 16.39 10.07 6.07
CA ILE A 28 17.11 11.29 5.65
C ILE A 28 18.62 11.17 5.90
N SER A 29 19.01 10.56 7.02
CA SER A 29 20.41 10.43 7.44
C SER A 29 21.17 9.35 6.65
N ASN A 30 20.46 8.32 6.17
CA ASN A 30 21.07 7.14 5.54
C ASN A 30 20.94 7.15 4.01
N SER A 31 19.82 7.63 3.46
CA SER A 31 19.54 7.62 2.02
C SER A 31 20.64 8.30 1.19
N LYS A 32 21.19 9.41 1.68
CA LYS A 32 22.32 10.13 1.04
C LYS A 32 23.62 9.32 0.94
N LYS A 33 23.76 8.26 1.74
CA LYS A 33 24.97 7.42 1.81
C LYS A 33 24.80 6.10 1.05
N TRP A 34 23.61 5.85 0.50
CA TRP A 34 23.36 4.60 -0.19
C TRP A 34 24.09 4.52 -1.51
N SER A 35 24.53 3.31 -1.85
CA SER A 35 25.09 3.04 -3.16
C SER A 35 23.99 3.02 -4.23
N TYR A 36 24.41 3.11 -5.48
CA TYR A 36 23.54 2.98 -6.64
C TYR A 36 22.76 1.64 -6.61
N GLU A 37 23.44 0.55 -6.26
CA GLU A 37 22.83 -0.79 -6.15
C GLU A 37 21.77 -0.85 -5.05
N GLN A 38 22.00 -0.21 -3.91
CA GLN A 38 21.03 -0.16 -2.82
C GLN A 38 19.74 0.57 -3.24
N TYR A 39 19.86 1.64 -4.02
CA TYR A 39 18.71 2.32 -4.59
C TYR A 39 18.02 1.52 -5.70
N ASN A 40 18.75 0.80 -6.55
CA ASN A 40 18.14 -0.11 -7.53
C ASN A 40 17.26 -1.15 -6.83
N ILE A 41 17.76 -1.74 -5.74
CA ILE A 41 16.97 -2.67 -4.90
C ILE A 41 15.75 -1.95 -4.33
N TYR A 42 15.93 -0.81 -3.66
CA TYR A 42 14.82 -0.08 -3.04
C TYR A 42 13.72 0.27 -4.04
N THR A 43 14.09 0.88 -5.17
CA THR A 43 13.13 1.32 -6.19
C THR A 43 12.41 0.14 -6.84
N SER A 44 13.11 -0.97 -7.10
CA SER A 44 12.49 -2.19 -7.64
C SER A 44 11.50 -2.82 -6.67
N ASN A 45 11.82 -2.84 -5.37
CA ASN A 45 10.92 -3.33 -4.33
C ASN A 45 9.68 -2.43 -4.17
N MET A 46 9.87 -1.11 -4.18
CA MET A 46 8.75 -0.15 -4.11
C MET A 46 7.85 -0.22 -5.33
N MET A 47 8.40 -0.36 -6.53
CA MET A 47 7.60 -0.49 -7.76
C MET A 47 6.75 -1.77 -7.76
N LEU A 48 7.26 -2.88 -7.22
CA LEU A 48 6.47 -4.12 -7.05
C LEU A 48 5.29 -3.93 -6.07
N ARG A 49 5.35 -2.92 -5.19
CA ARG A 49 4.30 -2.61 -4.21
C ARG A 49 3.32 -1.55 -4.71
N LEU A 50 3.80 -0.49 -5.37
CA LEU A 50 3.01 0.65 -5.80
C LEU A 50 2.21 0.36 -7.08
N ALA A 51 2.86 -0.19 -8.11
CA ALA A 51 2.18 -0.42 -9.40
C ALA A 51 0.94 -1.33 -9.29
N PRO A 52 0.93 -2.38 -8.44
CA PRO A 52 -0.25 -3.23 -8.27
C PRO A 52 -1.33 -2.67 -7.33
N THR A 53 -1.14 -1.50 -6.70
CA THR A 53 -2.12 -0.95 -5.75
C THR A 53 -3.48 -0.75 -6.38
N VAL A 54 -3.55 -0.12 -7.56
CA VAL A 54 -4.80 0.08 -8.32
C VAL A 54 -5.49 -1.26 -8.60
N VAL A 55 -4.73 -2.30 -8.96
CA VAL A 55 -5.29 -3.64 -9.24
C VAL A 55 -5.93 -4.22 -7.98
N ARG A 56 -5.24 -4.15 -6.83
CA ARG A 56 -5.77 -4.65 -5.55
C ARG A 56 -7.04 -3.91 -5.13
N LEU A 57 -7.06 -2.59 -5.31
CA LEU A 57 -8.25 -1.78 -5.01
C LEU A 57 -9.41 -2.15 -5.95
N ARG A 58 -9.17 -2.31 -7.25
CA ARG A 58 -10.22 -2.72 -8.21
C ARG A 58 -10.82 -4.09 -7.89
N LEU A 59 -9.98 -5.07 -7.52
CA LEU A 59 -10.46 -6.39 -7.08
C LEU A 59 -11.33 -6.28 -5.82
N GLY A 60 -10.91 -5.48 -4.84
CA GLY A 60 -11.70 -5.22 -3.64
C GLY A 60 -13.02 -4.49 -3.92
N LEU A 61 -13.02 -3.52 -4.85
CA LEU A 61 -14.21 -2.80 -5.28
C LEU A 61 -15.23 -3.73 -5.94
N GLU A 62 -14.77 -4.60 -6.84
CA GLU A 62 -15.62 -5.60 -7.50
C GLU A 62 -16.29 -6.52 -6.47
N LEU A 63 -15.53 -6.98 -5.47
CA LEU A 63 -16.07 -7.78 -4.37
C LEU A 63 -17.16 -7.01 -3.60
N LEU A 64 -16.89 -5.75 -3.21
CA LEU A 64 -17.86 -4.93 -2.47
C LEU A 64 -19.15 -4.68 -3.26
N GLN A 65 -19.03 -4.35 -4.55
CA GLN A 65 -20.17 -4.14 -5.44
C GLN A 65 -21.01 -5.42 -5.60
N ASN A 66 -20.36 -6.58 -5.74
CA ASN A 66 -21.04 -7.87 -5.84
C ASN A 66 -21.78 -8.29 -4.57
N ALA A 67 -21.40 -7.77 -3.39
CA ALA A 67 -22.10 -8.03 -2.14
C ALA A 67 -23.50 -7.37 -2.05
N ASN A 68 -23.80 -6.44 -2.97
CA ASN A 68 -25.09 -5.76 -3.17
C ASN A 68 -25.76 -5.30 -1.86
N SER A 69 -25.02 -4.53 -1.07
CA SER A 69 -25.43 -4.10 0.27
C SER A 69 -25.20 -2.61 0.46
N ARG A 70 -26.29 -1.85 0.69
CA ARG A 70 -26.23 -0.39 0.94
C ARG A 70 -25.35 -0.01 2.13
N GLU A 71 -25.15 -0.92 3.08
CA GLU A 71 -24.23 -0.70 4.21
C GLU A 71 -22.77 -0.53 3.78
N LEU A 72 -22.43 -0.86 2.53
CA LEU A 72 -21.09 -0.77 1.97
C LEU A 72 -20.89 0.45 1.07
N ASP A 73 -21.91 1.28 0.84
CA ASP A 73 -21.86 2.39 -0.14
C ASP A 73 -20.72 3.38 0.16
N GLU A 74 -20.51 3.74 1.44
CA GLU A 74 -19.39 4.60 1.84
C GLU A 74 -18.02 3.97 1.58
N LEU A 75 -17.90 2.65 1.78
CA LEU A 75 -16.67 1.91 1.55
C LEU A 75 -16.38 1.76 0.04
N ILE A 76 -17.43 1.54 -0.76
CA ILE A 76 -17.37 1.52 -2.22
C ILE A 76 -16.85 2.88 -2.73
N HIS A 77 -17.46 3.99 -2.28
CA HIS A 77 -17.03 5.34 -2.65
C HIS A 77 -15.57 5.62 -2.24
N ALA A 78 -15.14 5.18 -1.06
CA ALA A 78 -13.75 5.31 -0.63
C ALA A 78 -12.77 4.52 -1.53
N PHE A 79 -13.18 3.33 -2.00
CA PHE A 79 -12.38 2.55 -2.94
C PHE A 79 -12.29 3.24 -4.31
N GLU A 80 -13.40 3.77 -4.83
CA GLU A 80 -13.44 4.52 -6.09
C GLU A 80 -12.50 5.73 -6.05
N HIS A 81 -12.60 6.56 -5.02
CA HIS A 81 -11.71 7.72 -4.84
C HIS A 81 -10.23 7.31 -4.74
N ASN A 82 -9.90 6.25 -3.97
CA ASN A 82 -8.52 5.78 -3.87
C ASN A 82 -7.99 5.22 -5.19
N ILE A 83 -8.85 4.62 -6.03
CA ILE A 83 -8.46 4.17 -7.36
C ILE A 83 -8.15 5.36 -8.25
N GLU A 84 -8.97 6.41 -8.22
CA GLU A 84 -8.74 7.65 -8.97
C GLU A 84 -7.40 8.28 -8.56
N ASP A 85 -7.14 8.46 -7.26
CA ASP A 85 -5.88 9.00 -6.74
C ASP A 85 -4.67 8.17 -7.21
N GLU A 86 -4.71 6.85 -7.02
CA GLU A 86 -3.58 5.97 -7.34
C GLU A 86 -3.35 5.84 -8.86
N SER A 87 -4.42 5.93 -9.67
CA SER A 87 -4.36 5.83 -11.14
C SER A 87 -4.09 7.17 -11.83
N GLY A 88 -4.24 8.28 -11.12
CA GLY A 88 -3.99 9.63 -11.63
C GLY A 88 -5.18 10.31 -12.30
N ASP A 89 -6.42 9.97 -11.91
CA ASP A 89 -7.66 10.58 -12.43
C ASP A 89 -7.69 10.62 -13.97
N ASP A 90 -7.62 9.42 -14.58
CA ASP A 90 -7.48 9.18 -16.02
C ASP A 90 -6.22 9.75 -16.71
N ASP A 91 -5.35 10.42 -15.96
CA ASP A 91 -4.02 10.84 -16.42
C ASP A 91 -2.94 9.94 -15.81
N ILE A 92 -2.49 8.95 -16.60
CA ILE A 92 -1.44 8.02 -16.18
C ILE A 92 -0.13 8.71 -15.77
N GLU A 93 0.14 9.93 -16.27
CA GLU A 93 1.31 10.70 -15.88
C GLU A 93 1.23 11.25 -14.45
N LYS A 94 0.02 11.29 -13.87
CA LYS A 94 -0.23 11.63 -12.46
C LYS A 94 -0.33 10.41 -11.55
N SER A 95 -0.36 9.18 -12.08
CA SER A 95 -0.43 7.99 -11.24
C SER A 95 0.72 7.94 -10.23
N HIS A 96 0.44 7.50 -9.00
CA HIS A 96 1.45 7.48 -7.93
C HIS A 96 2.68 6.63 -8.29
N ALA A 97 2.48 5.49 -8.96
CA ALA A 97 3.58 4.66 -9.43
C ALA A 97 4.48 5.37 -10.46
N ARG A 98 3.87 6.15 -11.37
CA ARG A 98 4.61 6.94 -12.37
C ARG A 98 5.36 8.10 -11.72
N LEU A 99 4.71 8.84 -10.83
CA LEU A 99 5.34 9.93 -10.07
C LEU A 99 6.52 9.42 -9.24
N PHE A 100 6.37 8.27 -8.57
CA PHE A 100 7.46 7.63 -7.86
C PHE A 100 8.63 7.27 -8.79
N ARG A 101 8.36 6.63 -9.94
CA ARG A 101 9.44 6.30 -10.91
C ARG A 101 10.12 7.56 -11.44
N LYS A 102 9.36 8.60 -11.78
CA LYS A 102 9.90 9.87 -12.28
C LYS A 102 10.79 10.55 -11.24
N SER A 103 10.32 10.65 -9.99
CA SER A 103 11.12 11.23 -8.90
C SER A 103 12.40 10.45 -8.63
N SER A 104 12.33 9.10 -8.68
CA SER A 104 13.49 8.22 -8.53
C SER A 104 14.50 8.42 -9.67
N SER A 105 14.01 8.53 -10.90
CA SER A 105 14.83 8.72 -12.09
C SER A 105 15.59 10.05 -12.06
N VAL A 106 14.88 11.15 -11.77
CA VAL A 106 15.50 12.48 -11.59
C VAL A 106 16.57 12.45 -10.50
N TYR A 107 16.27 11.82 -9.35
CA TYR A 107 17.26 11.69 -8.29
C TYR A 107 18.49 10.90 -8.74
N SER A 108 18.29 9.79 -9.45
CA SER A 108 19.37 8.92 -9.92
C SER A 108 20.30 9.62 -10.89
N GLU A 109 19.74 10.33 -11.87
CA GLU A 109 20.52 11.11 -12.83
C GLU A 109 21.35 12.18 -12.15
N VAL A 110 20.80 12.88 -11.15
CA VAL A 110 21.50 13.95 -10.43
C VAL A 110 22.63 13.42 -9.55
N ILE A 111 22.41 12.29 -8.87
CA ILE A 111 23.35 11.78 -7.85
C ILE A 111 24.37 10.80 -8.43
N TYR A 112 23.96 9.97 -9.38
CA TYR A 112 24.77 8.88 -9.93
C TYR A 112 25.08 9.03 -11.43
N GLY A 113 24.45 9.98 -12.12
CA GLY A 113 24.67 10.21 -13.55
C GLY A 113 24.04 9.15 -14.47
N ALA A 114 23.17 8.29 -13.94
CA ALA A 114 22.47 7.24 -14.69
C ALA A 114 21.10 6.96 -14.07
N ASP A 115 20.13 6.51 -14.85
CA ASP A 115 18.79 6.11 -14.36
C ASP A 115 18.85 4.74 -13.68
N PHE A 116 18.12 4.58 -12.56
CA PHE A 116 18.12 3.33 -11.80
C PHE A 116 17.67 2.13 -12.63
N GLU A 117 18.41 1.04 -12.50
CA GLU A 117 18.13 -0.23 -13.16
C GLU A 117 17.05 -1.02 -12.43
N ARG A 118 16.22 -1.72 -13.19
CA ARG A 118 15.28 -2.69 -12.63
C ARG A 118 16.06 -3.94 -12.25
N VAL A 119 16.08 -4.24 -10.96
CA VAL A 119 16.66 -5.47 -10.41
C VAL A 119 15.56 -6.36 -9.85
N GLU A 120 15.93 -7.61 -9.57
CA GLU A 120 15.02 -8.55 -8.95
C GLU A 120 14.65 -8.08 -7.53
N PRO A 121 13.34 -7.94 -7.21
CA PRO A 121 12.91 -7.57 -5.87
C PRO A 121 13.32 -8.62 -4.83
N LEU A 122 13.37 -8.22 -3.55
CA LEU A 122 13.67 -9.16 -2.47
C LEU A 122 12.55 -10.19 -2.33
N ASP A 123 12.90 -11.42 -1.95
CA ASP A 123 11.94 -12.51 -1.79
C ASP A 123 10.86 -12.20 -0.75
N SER A 124 11.21 -11.47 0.31
CA SER A 124 10.25 -10.98 1.31
C SER A 124 9.22 -10.03 0.70
N THR A 125 9.62 -9.15 -0.23
CA THR A 125 8.71 -8.23 -0.90
C THR A 125 7.81 -8.97 -1.88
N LYS A 126 8.33 -9.96 -2.60
CA LYS A 126 7.53 -10.82 -3.47
C LYS A 126 6.48 -11.59 -2.68
N PHE A 127 6.89 -12.20 -1.57
CA PHE A 127 5.98 -12.89 -0.66
C PHE A 127 4.86 -11.96 -0.17
N LEU A 128 5.19 -10.76 0.31
CA LEU A 128 4.18 -9.77 0.71
C LEU A 128 3.29 -9.31 -0.43
N HIS A 129 3.82 -9.22 -1.65
CA HIS A 129 3.04 -8.91 -2.85
C HIS A 129 2.01 -10.02 -3.10
N GLU A 130 2.43 -11.28 -3.16
CA GLU A 130 1.56 -12.44 -3.35
C GLU A 130 0.46 -12.53 -2.28
N GLU A 131 0.82 -12.41 -1.00
CA GLU A 131 -0.16 -12.43 0.10
C GLU A 131 -1.15 -11.26 -0.01
N SER A 132 -0.70 -10.08 -0.41
CA SER A 132 -1.60 -8.93 -0.62
C SER A 132 -2.54 -9.10 -1.80
N MET A 133 -2.12 -9.79 -2.86
CA MET A 133 -2.97 -10.12 -4.00
C MET A 133 -4.02 -11.16 -3.59
N LYS A 134 -3.64 -12.17 -2.80
CA LYS A 134 -4.57 -13.18 -2.27
C LYS A 134 -5.70 -12.53 -1.47
N LEU A 135 -5.38 -11.58 -0.58
CA LEU A 135 -6.39 -10.88 0.22
C LEU A 135 -7.42 -10.13 -0.65
N GLY A 136 -6.99 -9.52 -1.76
CA GLY A 136 -7.89 -8.89 -2.73
C GLY A 136 -8.76 -9.87 -3.52
N CYS A 137 -8.46 -11.17 -3.47
CA CYS A 137 -9.19 -12.24 -4.17
C CYS A 137 -10.02 -13.14 -3.23
N VAL A 138 -10.08 -12.87 -1.91
CA VAL A 138 -10.86 -13.70 -0.98
C VAL A 138 -12.33 -13.29 -0.99
N ASP A 139 -13.17 -14.29 -1.20
CA ASP A 139 -14.64 -14.21 -1.30
C ASP A 139 -15.30 -13.47 -0.11
N THR A 140 -16.22 -12.56 -0.44
CA THR A 140 -16.86 -11.56 0.43
C THR A 140 -17.55 -12.11 1.68
N PHE A 141 -17.90 -13.40 1.69
CA PHE A 141 -18.55 -14.06 2.82
C PHE A 141 -17.71 -14.06 4.11
N ARG A 142 -16.38 -13.97 4.02
CA ARG A 142 -15.51 -13.86 5.20
C ARG A 142 -15.38 -12.43 5.73
N LEU A 143 -15.54 -11.41 4.88
CA LEU A 143 -15.44 -9.99 5.28
C LEU A 143 -16.70 -9.51 6.02
N LYS A 144 -17.90 -9.93 5.59
CA LYS A 144 -19.19 -9.62 6.25
C LYS A 144 -19.25 -10.06 7.73
N ASN A 145 -18.49 -11.09 8.10
CA ASN A 145 -18.41 -11.62 9.46
C ASN A 145 -17.10 -11.24 10.19
N SER A 146 -16.20 -10.49 9.54
CA SER A 146 -14.98 -10.04 10.20
C SER A 146 -15.27 -8.83 11.08
N GLU A 147 -14.83 -8.86 12.34
CA GLU A 147 -14.94 -7.72 13.26
C GLU A 147 -14.24 -6.46 12.73
N VAL A 148 -13.37 -6.59 11.73
CA VAL A 148 -12.66 -5.50 11.05
C VAL A 148 -13.63 -4.52 10.37
N VAL A 149 -14.72 -5.00 9.77
CA VAL A 149 -15.74 -4.12 9.17
C VAL A 149 -16.58 -3.41 10.26
N LYS A 150 -16.74 -4.04 11.43
CA LYS A 150 -17.44 -3.43 12.57
C LYS A 150 -16.58 -2.38 13.30
N LEU A 151 -15.26 -2.58 13.36
CA LEU A 151 -14.31 -1.64 13.98
C LEU A 151 -14.00 -0.41 13.12
N ASN A 152 -14.06 -0.50 11.79
CA ASN A 152 -13.86 0.67 10.91
C ASN A 152 -14.93 1.75 11.06
N ARG A 153 -16.09 1.47 11.69
CA ARG A 153 -17.04 2.49 12.14
C ARG A 153 -16.51 3.39 13.28
N GLN A 154 -15.49 2.95 14.02
CA GLN A 154 -14.91 3.72 15.12
C GLN A 154 -13.66 4.53 14.72
N THR A 155 -12.91 4.10 13.71
CA THR A 155 -11.68 4.80 13.27
C THR A 155 -11.94 6.01 12.36
N GLN A 156 -13.15 6.19 11.84
CA GLN A 156 -13.53 7.39 11.06
C GLN A 156 -13.69 8.68 11.90
N PHE A 157 -13.56 8.63 13.23
CA PHE A 157 -13.62 9.83 14.09
C PHE A 157 -12.29 10.61 14.23
N TYR A 158 -11.21 10.22 13.53
CA TYR A 158 -9.90 10.90 13.64
C TYR A 158 -9.53 11.79 12.45
N TYR A 159 -10.40 11.93 11.45
CA TYR A 159 -10.24 12.91 10.37
C TYR A 159 -11.52 13.71 10.21
N SER A 160 -11.80 14.57 11.19
CA SER A 160 -12.79 15.64 11.14
C SER A 160 -12.17 16.91 11.71
#